data_AF-A0AAF0J308-F1
#
_entry.id   AF-A0AAF0J308-F1
#
_cell.length_a   1.000
_cell.length_b   1.000
_cell.length_c   1.000
_cell.angle_alpha   90.00
_cell.angle_beta   90.00
_cell.angle_gamma   90.00
#
_symmetry.space_group_name_H-M   'P 1'
#
loop_
_entity.id
_entity.type
_entity.pdbx_description
1 polymer ?
#
loop_
_entity_poly.entity_id
_entity_poly.type
_entity_poly.pdbx_seq_one_letter_code
_entity_poly.pdbx_strand_id
1 'polypeptide(L)'
;MEDGLELARNFPSVASLTRDDWQALLAESLDPTQHADQVRLYEAVVHNLPSVRAMYEEHEALLRRVEQAAAVNEAQRPALEELRAKTRAAYAQARMLEQQWPCVEQSMIEAHKQRFTPQALWTRLHMAASAVHETSEDLANAYVEGLSPTMDDATFLRQYRELRVQYHRRALAAERMRDPSGEERCRAAAVVLLRPMSTQPLLQRTAGKRIALPVRVEPKVFFANERTFLSWLSFTVTLSALAAGLLNFGDRVGRVSAALFSLVAIAIMIYALVTYHWRAQAIRNRGSGPYDDRLGPTILSVLLLTAIIVNFVLRFSE
;
A
#
# COMPACT_ATOMS: atom_id res chain seq x y z
N MET A 1 -24.20 44.69 -56.29
CA MET A 1 -24.49 46.05 -56.80
C MET A 1 -25.31 46.88 -55.81
N GLU A 2 -25.83 46.28 -54.72
CA GLU A 2 -26.51 47.01 -53.64
C GLU A 2 -25.52 47.58 -52.59
N ASP A 3 -24.36 46.96 -52.38
CA ASP A 3 -23.38 47.41 -51.37
C ASP A 3 -22.69 48.75 -51.71
N GLY A 4 -22.62 49.11 -53.00
CA GLY A 4 -22.10 50.41 -53.43
C GLY A 4 -23.04 51.57 -53.10
N LEU A 5 -24.34 51.29 -52.88
CA LEU A 5 -25.36 52.31 -52.62
C LEU A 5 -25.31 52.82 -51.17
N GLU A 6 -24.96 51.98 -50.19
CA GLU A 6 -24.84 52.41 -48.79
C GLU A 6 -23.61 53.29 -48.55
N LEU A 7 -22.50 52.98 -49.24
CA LEU A 7 -21.27 53.76 -49.16
C LEU A 7 -21.42 55.16 -49.79
N ALA A 8 -22.08 55.22 -50.95
CA ALA A 8 -22.43 56.46 -51.64
C ALA A 8 -23.39 57.35 -50.83
N ARG A 9 -24.20 56.74 -49.96
CA ARG A 9 -25.16 57.46 -49.10
C ARG A 9 -24.47 58.16 -47.93
N ASN A 10 -23.45 57.52 -47.36
CA ASN A 10 -22.71 58.05 -46.21
C ASN A 10 -21.53 58.95 -46.63
N PHE A 11 -20.95 58.72 -47.81
CA PHE A 11 -19.85 59.52 -48.37
C PHE A 11 -20.05 59.73 -49.89
N PRO A 12 -20.82 60.75 -50.29
CA PRO A 12 -21.26 60.94 -51.68
C PRO A 12 -20.12 61.22 -52.67
N SER A 13 -18.95 61.65 -52.19
CA SER A 13 -17.74 61.85 -53.00
C SER A 13 -17.10 60.55 -53.50
N VAL A 14 -17.39 59.41 -52.85
CA VAL A 14 -16.77 58.12 -53.15
C VAL A 14 -17.35 57.47 -54.42
N ALA A 15 -18.62 57.76 -54.72
CA ALA A 15 -19.34 57.19 -55.85
C ALA A 15 -18.87 57.73 -57.22
N SER A 16 -18.19 58.87 -57.26
CA SER A 16 -17.75 59.53 -58.49
C SER A 16 -16.30 59.24 -58.88
N LEU A 17 -15.52 58.57 -58.02
CA LEU A 17 -14.09 58.35 -58.26
C LEU A 17 -13.84 57.17 -59.19
N THR A 18 -13.13 57.43 -60.26
CA THR A 18 -12.73 56.46 -61.27
C THR A 18 -11.46 55.70 -60.85
N ARG A 19 -11.14 54.59 -61.54
CA ARG A 19 -9.98 53.74 -61.20
C ARG A 19 -8.65 54.51 -61.17
N ASP A 20 -8.52 55.51 -62.03
CA ASP A 20 -7.32 56.34 -62.13
C ASP A 20 -7.24 57.35 -60.98
N ASP A 21 -8.39 57.82 -60.48
CA ASP A 21 -8.45 58.67 -59.29
C ASP A 21 -8.04 57.90 -58.03
N TRP A 22 -8.38 56.60 -57.94
CA TRP A 22 -7.87 55.72 -56.88
C TRP A 22 -6.36 55.52 -56.95
N GLN A 23 -5.77 55.52 -58.15
CA GLN A 23 -4.32 55.45 -58.33
C GLN A 23 -3.63 56.78 -58.01
N ALA A 24 -4.26 57.91 -58.35
CA ALA A 24 -3.77 59.25 -58.01
C ALA A 24 -3.79 59.50 -56.49
N LEU A 25 -4.86 59.07 -55.81
CA LEU A 25 -4.96 59.18 -54.35
C LEU A 25 -3.97 58.26 -53.60
N LEU A 26 -3.41 57.23 -54.24
CA LEU A 26 -2.29 56.44 -53.69
C LEU A 26 -0.92 57.10 -53.94
N ALA A 27 -0.82 58.00 -54.92
CA ALA A 27 0.40 58.70 -55.31
C ALA A 27 0.57 60.08 -54.65
N GLU A 28 -0.51 60.71 -54.21
CA GLU A 28 -0.54 62.07 -53.64
C GLU A 28 -0.28 62.08 -52.11
N SER A 29 0.93 61.73 -51.70
CA SER A 29 1.31 61.56 -50.29
C SER A 29 2.12 62.75 -49.73
N LEU A 30 1.57 63.98 -49.64
CA LEU A 30 2.32 65.09 -49.00
C LEU A 30 1.52 66.28 -48.39
N ASP A 31 0.28 66.14 -47.88
CA ASP A 31 -0.46 67.26 -47.24
C ASP A 31 -1.22 66.89 -45.95
N PRO A 32 -0.78 67.33 -44.75
CA PRO A 32 -1.17 66.72 -43.46
C PRO A 32 -2.62 66.96 -42.98
N THR A 33 -3.32 67.99 -43.45
CA THR A 33 -4.71 68.30 -43.05
C THR A 33 -5.75 67.64 -43.94
N GLN A 34 -5.52 67.60 -45.26
CA GLN A 34 -6.36 66.83 -46.19
C GLN A 34 -6.12 65.32 -46.05
N HIS A 35 -4.92 64.91 -45.60
CA HIS A 35 -4.61 63.52 -45.25
C HIS A 35 -5.54 62.96 -44.16
N ALA A 36 -6.00 63.76 -43.18
CA ALA A 36 -6.82 63.22 -42.10
C ALA A 36 -8.20 62.74 -42.58
N ASP A 37 -8.84 63.51 -43.46
CA ASP A 37 -10.15 63.13 -44.01
C ASP A 37 -10.02 62.07 -45.12
N GLN A 38 -8.94 62.11 -45.90
CA GLN A 38 -8.62 61.08 -46.88
C GLN A 38 -8.30 59.72 -46.24
N VAL A 39 -7.50 59.70 -45.16
CA VAL A 39 -7.20 58.48 -44.39
C VAL A 39 -8.47 57.91 -43.77
N ARG A 40 -9.37 58.75 -43.22
CA ARG A 40 -10.67 58.29 -42.69
C ARG A 40 -11.58 57.70 -43.77
N LEU A 41 -11.58 58.28 -44.97
CA LEU A 41 -12.34 57.73 -46.10
C LEU A 41 -11.78 56.38 -46.53
N TYR A 42 -10.45 56.26 -46.64
CA TYR A 42 -9.79 55.00 -46.94
C TYR A 42 -10.05 53.94 -45.88
N GLU A 43 -9.92 54.30 -44.61
CA GLU A 43 -10.22 53.43 -43.47
C GLU A 43 -11.69 52.97 -43.52
N ALA A 44 -12.64 53.90 -43.71
CA ALA A 44 -14.07 53.56 -43.84
C ALA A 44 -14.36 52.64 -45.03
N VAL A 45 -13.73 52.87 -46.19
CA VAL A 45 -13.86 52.00 -47.36
C VAL A 45 -13.31 50.62 -47.03
N VAL A 46 -12.08 50.53 -46.51
CA VAL A 46 -11.40 49.27 -46.18
C VAL A 46 -12.19 48.45 -45.15
N HIS A 47 -12.72 49.09 -44.10
CA HIS A 47 -13.55 48.40 -43.10
C HIS A 47 -14.92 47.97 -43.64
N ASN A 48 -15.41 48.62 -44.71
CA ASN A 48 -16.65 48.24 -45.37
C ASN A 48 -16.46 47.16 -46.44
N LEU A 49 -15.23 46.79 -46.83
CA LEU A 49 -15.03 45.63 -47.70
C LEU A 49 -15.57 44.38 -47.00
N PRO A 50 -16.41 43.57 -47.69
CA PRO A 50 -17.07 42.42 -47.08
C PRO A 50 -16.08 41.38 -46.54
N SER A 51 -14.91 41.22 -47.19
CA SER A 51 -13.85 40.34 -46.73
C SER A 51 -13.19 40.81 -45.43
N VAL A 52 -13.00 42.13 -45.29
CA VAL A 52 -12.37 42.74 -44.12
C VAL A 52 -13.35 42.74 -42.95
N ARG A 53 -14.62 43.06 -43.19
CA ARG A 53 -15.69 42.96 -42.19
C ARG A 53 -15.87 41.53 -41.68
N ALA A 54 -15.91 40.55 -42.58
CA ALA A 54 -15.99 39.14 -42.20
C ALA A 54 -14.82 38.71 -41.31
N MET A 55 -13.59 39.18 -41.61
CA MET A 55 -12.41 38.92 -40.78
C MET A 55 -12.54 39.53 -39.38
N TYR A 56 -13.00 40.80 -39.27
CA TYR A 56 -13.20 41.44 -37.96
C TYR A 56 -14.33 40.79 -37.15
N GLU A 57 -15.44 40.42 -37.79
CA GLU A 57 -16.53 39.69 -37.15
C GLU A 57 -16.06 38.32 -36.64
N GLU A 58 -15.23 37.61 -37.40
CA GLU A 58 -14.60 36.37 -36.97
C GLU A 58 -13.65 36.61 -35.78
N HIS A 59 -12.83 37.66 -35.83
CA HIS A 59 -11.92 38.04 -34.75
C HIS A 59 -12.69 38.35 -33.45
N GLU A 60 -13.75 39.15 -33.51
CA GLU A 60 -14.61 39.43 -32.36
C GLU A 60 -15.30 38.18 -31.82
N ALA A 61 -15.74 37.28 -32.70
CA ALA A 61 -16.33 36.00 -32.29
C ALA A 61 -15.30 35.13 -31.55
N LEU A 62 -14.04 35.13 -31.98
CA LEU A 62 -12.95 34.44 -31.29
C LEU A 62 -12.65 35.08 -29.93
N LEU A 63 -12.58 36.40 -29.84
CA LEU A 63 -12.38 37.11 -28.57
C LEU A 63 -13.50 36.76 -27.57
N ARG A 64 -14.76 36.83 -28.00
CA ARG A 64 -15.92 36.46 -27.16
C ARG A 64 -15.83 35.01 -26.67
N ARG A 65 -15.38 34.07 -27.51
CA ARG A 65 -15.17 32.66 -27.11
C ARG A 65 -14.07 32.53 -26.05
N VAL A 66 -12.98 33.27 -26.19
CA VAL A 66 -11.88 33.28 -25.21
C VAL A 66 -12.34 33.87 -23.88
N GLU A 67 -13.06 34.99 -23.91
CA GLU A 67 -13.64 35.61 -22.71
C GLU A 67 -14.61 34.69 -21.99
N GLN A 68 -15.50 34.01 -22.74
CA GLN A 68 -16.42 33.02 -22.16
C GLN A 68 -15.67 31.83 -21.55
N ALA A 69 -14.65 31.32 -22.24
CA ALA A 69 -13.82 30.24 -21.70
C ALA A 69 -13.08 30.68 -20.42
N ALA A 70 -12.57 31.91 -20.38
CA ALA A 70 -11.95 32.49 -19.19
C ALA A 70 -12.96 32.63 -18.04
N ALA A 71 -14.18 33.10 -18.31
CA ALA A 71 -15.24 33.22 -17.30
C ALA A 71 -15.64 31.86 -16.72
N VAL A 72 -15.74 30.81 -17.55
CA VAL A 72 -16.02 29.44 -17.09
C VAL A 72 -14.88 28.91 -16.23
N ASN A 73 -13.63 29.15 -16.63
CA ASN A 73 -12.46 28.74 -15.86
C ASN A 73 -12.42 29.44 -14.49
N GLU A 74 -12.71 30.75 -14.44
CA GLU A 74 -12.73 31.50 -13.18
C GLU A 74 -13.90 31.06 -12.28
N ALA A 75 -15.05 30.72 -12.85
CA ALA A 75 -16.17 30.17 -12.10
C ALA A 75 -15.85 28.81 -11.45
N GLN A 76 -14.99 27.99 -12.06
CA GLN A 76 -14.58 26.68 -11.52
C GLN A 76 -13.44 26.77 -10.50
N ARG A 77 -12.67 27.87 -10.53
CA ARG A 77 -11.51 28.10 -9.67
C ARG A 77 -11.78 27.90 -8.17
N PRO A 78 -12.84 28.44 -7.54
CA PRO A 78 -13.04 28.27 -6.09
C PRO A 78 -13.27 26.81 -5.69
N ALA A 79 -14.00 26.03 -6.48
CA ALA A 79 -14.21 24.60 -6.21
C ALA A 79 -12.90 23.81 -6.30
N LEU A 80 -12.04 24.13 -7.28
CA LEU A 80 -10.72 23.52 -7.41
C LEU A 80 -9.77 23.91 -6.28
N GLU A 81 -9.82 25.17 -5.83
CA GLU A 81 -9.03 25.65 -4.69
C GLU A 81 -9.47 25.00 -3.38
N GLU A 82 -10.78 24.85 -3.16
CA GLU A 82 -11.33 24.13 -2.01
C GLU A 82 -10.89 22.66 -2.01
N LEU A 83 -11.00 21.98 -3.15
CA LEU A 83 -10.57 20.59 -3.28
C LEU A 83 -9.07 20.44 -3.01
N ARG A 84 -8.24 21.34 -3.59
CA ARG A 84 -6.79 21.38 -3.33
C ARG A 84 -6.49 21.61 -1.86
N ALA A 85 -7.22 22.49 -1.18
CA ALA A 85 -7.05 22.74 0.25
C ALA A 85 -7.38 21.50 1.08
N LYS A 86 -8.49 20.81 0.79
CA LYS A 86 -8.87 19.55 1.44
C LYS A 86 -7.81 18.46 1.24
N THR A 87 -7.32 18.28 0.01
CA THR A 87 -6.28 17.30 -0.29
C THR A 87 -4.98 17.63 0.45
N ARG A 88 -4.56 18.90 0.48
CA ARG A 88 -3.37 19.34 1.22
C ARG A 88 -3.52 19.10 2.73
N ALA A 89 -4.68 19.40 3.31
CA ALA A 89 -4.95 19.17 4.72
C ALA A 89 -4.91 17.68 5.09
N ALA A 90 -5.57 16.83 4.30
CA ALA A 90 -5.55 15.38 4.49
C ALA A 90 -4.13 14.81 4.36
N TYR A 91 -3.35 15.28 3.39
CA TYR A 91 -1.95 14.89 3.23
C TYR A 91 -1.08 15.33 4.40
N ALA A 92 -1.25 16.57 4.88
CA ALA A 92 -0.54 17.07 6.05
C ALA A 92 -0.85 16.25 7.31
N GLN A 93 -2.11 15.89 7.51
CA GLN A 93 -2.52 15.00 8.60
C GLN A 93 -1.89 13.62 8.49
N ALA A 94 -1.88 13.03 7.29
CA ALA A 94 -1.24 11.73 7.06
C ALA A 94 0.26 11.78 7.36
N ARG A 95 0.96 12.83 6.92
CA ARG A 95 2.39 13.04 7.22
C ARG A 95 2.67 13.25 8.69
N MET A 96 1.80 13.97 9.40
CA MET A 96 1.91 14.13 10.84
C MET A 96 1.77 12.79 11.56
N LEU A 97 0.79 11.96 11.17
CA LEU A 97 0.63 10.61 11.74
C LEU A 97 1.81 9.69 11.43
N GLU A 98 2.36 9.77 10.21
CA GLU A 98 3.56 9.04 9.82
C GLU A 98 4.77 9.43 10.67
N GLN A 99 4.94 10.73 10.97
CA GLN A 99 6.01 11.21 11.86
C GLN A 99 5.83 10.77 13.31
N GLN A 100 4.58 10.62 13.78
CA GLN A 100 4.28 10.15 15.13
C GLN A 100 4.44 8.64 15.29
N TRP A 101 4.33 7.88 14.20
CA TRP A 101 4.32 6.43 14.21
C TRP A 101 5.56 5.79 14.88
N PRO A 102 6.81 6.22 14.60
CA PRO A 102 8.00 5.58 15.20
C PRO A 102 8.03 5.65 16.72
N CYS A 103 7.60 6.78 17.30
CA CYS A 103 7.54 6.96 18.75
C CYS A 103 6.50 6.02 19.38
N VAL A 104 5.31 5.96 18.79
CA VAL A 104 4.24 5.08 19.26
C VAL A 104 4.64 3.61 19.11
N GLU A 105 5.24 3.23 17.98
CA GLU A 105 5.72 1.88 17.73
C GLU A 105 6.81 1.47 18.73
N GLN A 106 7.75 2.36 19.04
CA GLN A 106 8.76 2.12 20.09
C GLN A 106 8.09 1.89 21.45
N SER A 107 7.16 2.76 21.86
CA SER A 107 6.45 2.60 23.14
C SER A 107 5.66 1.29 23.21
N MET A 108 5.04 0.87 22.10
CA MET A 108 4.32 -0.40 21.98
C MET A 108 5.28 -1.58 22.06
N ILE A 109 6.42 -1.51 21.36
CA ILE A 109 7.47 -2.53 21.38
C ILE A 109 8.05 -2.67 22.78
N GLU A 110 8.36 -1.57 23.47
CA GLU A 110 8.86 -1.58 24.84
C GLU A 110 7.83 -2.22 25.78
N ALA A 111 6.57 -1.77 25.73
CA ALA A 111 5.52 -2.32 26.57
C ALA A 111 5.31 -3.83 26.31
N HIS A 112 5.22 -4.25 25.04
CA HIS A 112 4.89 -5.64 24.71
C HIS A 112 6.11 -6.57 24.78
N LYS A 113 7.25 -6.20 24.16
CA LYS A 113 8.43 -7.06 24.09
C LYS A 113 9.14 -7.18 25.43
N GLN A 114 9.31 -6.09 26.18
CA GLN A 114 10.06 -6.13 27.45
C GLN A 114 9.24 -6.67 28.63
N ARG A 115 7.91 -6.49 28.63
CA ARG A 115 7.08 -6.87 29.79
C ARG A 115 6.27 -8.14 29.60
N PHE A 116 5.79 -8.43 28.40
CA PHE A 116 4.74 -9.44 28.21
C PHE A 116 5.13 -10.60 27.30
N THR A 117 6.35 -10.61 26.72
CA THR A 117 6.82 -11.79 26.00
C THR A 117 7.10 -12.94 26.98
N PRO A 118 6.79 -14.19 26.62
CA PRO A 118 7.02 -15.34 27.50
C PRO A 118 8.49 -15.47 27.89
N GLN A 119 9.40 -15.14 26.97
CA GLN A 119 10.83 -15.13 27.23
C GLN A 119 11.25 -14.00 28.18
N ALA A 120 10.73 -12.78 28.04
CA ALA A 120 11.04 -11.69 28.97
C ALA A 120 10.46 -11.92 30.38
N LEU A 121 9.28 -12.55 30.48
CA LEU A 121 8.72 -12.97 31.75
C LEU A 121 9.59 -14.04 32.42
N TRP A 122 10.08 -15.02 31.65
CA TRP A 122 11.01 -16.03 32.14
C TRP A 122 12.33 -15.42 32.62
N THR A 123 12.96 -14.55 31.82
CA THR A 123 14.23 -13.91 32.23
C THR A 123 14.04 -13.06 33.49
N ARG A 124 12.95 -12.30 33.59
CA ARG A 124 12.64 -11.52 34.81
C ARG A 124 12.44 -12.41 36.02
N LEU A 125 11.73 -13.53 35.88
CA LEU A 125 11.56 -14.46 36.99
C LEU A 125 12.89 -15.13 37.38
N HIS A 126 13.71 -15.50 36.40
CA HIS A 126 15.02 -16.09 36.62
C HIS A 126 15.96 -15.12 37.35
N MET A 127 16.03 -13.86 36.92
CA MET A 127 16.79 -12.82 37.60
C MET A 127 16.25 -12.53 39.02
N ALA A 128 14.92 -12.56 39.20
CA ALA A 128 14.31 -12.41 40.52
C ALA A 128 14.54 -13.64 41.43
N ALA A 129 14.87 -14.81 40.87
CA ALA A 129 15.28 -15.98 41.63
C ALA A 129 16.77 -15.89 42.00
N SER A 130 17.64 -15.52 41.07
CA SER A 130 19.07 -15.34 41.34
C SER A 130 19.31 -14.24 42.38
N ALA A 131 18.58 -13.12 42.32
CA ALA A 131 18.66 -12.07 43.32
C ALA A 131 18.29 -12.56 44.73
N VAL A 132 17.30 -13.45 44.88
CA VAL A 132 16.96 -14.06 46.19
C VAL A 132 18.01 -15.07 46.63
N HIS A 133 18.66 -15.76 45.69
CA HIS A 133 19.77 -16.65 46.01
C HIS A 133 20.94 -15.85 46.57
N GLU A 134 21.36 -14.79 45.89
CA GLU A 134 22.41 -13.87 46.34
C GLU A 134 22.11 -13.32 47.74
N THR A 135 20.90 -12.77 47.97
CA THR A 135 20.55 -12.27 49.31
C THR A 135 20.54 -13.35 50.40
N SER A 136 20.24 -14.60 50.05
CA SER A 136 20.31 -15.73 50.99
C SER A 136 21.75 -16.13 51.34
N GLU A 137 22.65 -16.07 50.35
CA GLU A 137 24.08 -16.36 50.55
C GLU A 137 24.75 -15.21 51.31
N ASP A 138 24.42 -13.95 50.99
CA ASP A 138 24.91 -12.77 51.72
C ASP A 138 24.51 -12.81 53.20
N LEU A 139 23.27 -13.20 53.50
CA LEU A 139 22.78 -13.36 54.87
C LEU A 139 23.52 -14.49 55.59
N ALA A 140 23.78 -15.62 54.91
CA ALA A 140 24.55 -16.72 55.47
C ALA A 140 26.01 -16.32 55.75
N ASN A 141 26.66 -15.65 54.81
CA ASN A 141 28.04 -15.18 54.95
C ASN A 141 28.15 -14.16 56.10
N ALA A 142 27.25 -13.19 56.17
CA ALA A 142 27.23 -12.20 57.26
C ALA A 142 27.04 -12.83 58.65
N TYR A 143 26.27 -13.92 58.74
CA TYR A 143 26.09 -14.68 59.98
C TYR A 143 27.35 -15.49 60.34
N VAL A 144 27.97 -16.18 59.37
CA VAL A 144 29.20 -16.98 59.57
C VAL A 144 30.39 -16.08 59.96
N GLU A 145 30.51 -14.91 59.34
CA GLU A 145 31.58 -13.95 59.62
C GLU A 145 31.32 -13.15 60.92
N GLY A 146 30.17 -13.34 61.58
CA GLY A 146 29.82 -12.64 62.81
C GLY A 146 29.54 -11.15 62.62
N LEU A 147 29.30 -10.68 61.38
CA LEU A 147 28.95 -9.30 61.08
C LEU A 147 27.53 -8.91 61.56
N SER A 148 26.74 -9.88 62.03
CA SER A 148 25.39 -9.65 62.57
C SER A 148 25.34 -9.92 64.10
N PRO A 149 25.95 -9.05 64.94
CA PRO A 149 26.12 -9.28 66.38
C PRO A 149 24.82 -9.24 67.20
N THR A 150 23.70 -8.82 66.61
CA THR A 150 22.38 -8.71 67.27
C THR A 150 21.39 -9.78 66.83
N MET A 151 21.80 -10.71 65.97
CA MET A 151 20.88 -11.65 65.32
C MET A 151 20.89 -13.01 66.02
N ASP A 152 19.81 -13.33 66.74
CA ASP A 152 19.62 -14.65 67.34
C ASP A 152 19.56 -15.76 66.27
N ASP A 153 20.11 -16.94 66.59
CA ASP A 153 20.10 -18.13 65.72
C ASP A 153 18.69 -18.48 65.22
N ALA A 154 17.69 -18.37 66.10
CA ALA A 154 16.30 -18.64 65.76
C ALA A 154 15.72 -17.63 64.75
N THR A 155 16.24 -16.41 64.72
CA THR A 155 15.84 -15.35 63.78
C THR A 155 16.56 -15.53 62.44
N PHE A 156 17.85 -15.89 62.47
CA PHE A 156 18.62 -16.30 61.30
C PHE A 156 17.95 -17.46 60.55
N LEU A 157 17.66 -18.56 61.25
CA LEU A 157 17.05 -19.74 60.64
C LEU A 157 15.68 -19.44 60.02
N ARG A 158 14.89 -18.54 60.62
CA ARG A 158 13.59 -18.11 60.07
C ARG A 158 13.77 -17.35 58.76
N GLN A 159 14.63 -16.32 58.74
CA GLN A 159 14.86 -15.50 57.55
C GLN A 159 15.53 -16.28 56.43
N TYR A 160 16.55 -17.09 56.74
CA TYR A 160 17.24 -17.92 55.75
C TYR A 160 16.28 -18.95 55.13
N ARG A 161 15.48 -19.64 55.95
CA ARG A 161 14.48 -20.60 55.46
C ARG A 161 13.45 -19.92 54.56
N GLU A 162 12.97 -18.73 54.93
CA GLU A 162 12.02 -17.97 54.12
C GLU A 162 12.62 -17.62 52.74
N LEU A 163 13.85 -17.09 52.70
CA LEU A 163 14.53 -16.76 51.45
C LEU A 163 14.75 -18.01 50.57
N ARG A 164 15.19 -19.14 51.13
CA ARG A 164 15.40 -20.38 50.37
C ARG A 164 14.10 -20.95 49.83
N VAL A 165 13.00 -20.90 50.60
CA VAL A 165 11.67 -21.31 50.12
C VAL A 165 11.22 -20.41 48.97
N GLN A 166 11.43 -19.09 49.06
CA GLN A 166 11.11 -18.15 47.97
C GLN A 166 11.96 -18.42 46.72
N TYR A 167 13.26 -18.66 46.88
CA TYR A 167 14.17 -19.04 45.78
C TYR A 167 13.68 -20.30 45.07
N HIS A 168 13.50 -21.41 45.80
CA HIS A 168 13.10 -22.69 45.20
C HIS A 168 11.73 -22.59 44.51
N ARG A 169 10.79 -21.83 45.09
CA ARG A 169 9.49 -21.59 44.47
C ARG A 169 9.61 -20.85 43.13
N ARG A 170 10.47 -19.83 43.05
CA ARG A 170 10.71 -19.05 41.82
C ARG A 170 11.51 -19.85 40.79
N ALA A 171 12.51 -20.61 41.22
CA ALA A 171 13.33 -21.47 40.35
C ALA A 171 12.50 -22.56 39.66
N LEU A 172 11.69 -23.30 40.44
CA LEU A 172 10.79 -24.33 39.90
C LEU A 172 9.76 -23.74 38.92
N ALA A 173 9.23 -22.55 39.22
CA ALA A 173 8.32 -21.86 38.33
C ALA A 173 8.99 -21.41 37.02
N ALA A 174 10.26 -20.98 37.07
CA ALA A 174 11.04 -20.61 35.89
C ALA A 174 11.36 -21.83 35.01
N GLU A 175 11.76 -22.95 35.60
CA GLU A 175 11.99 -24.20 34.85
C GLU A 175 10.71 -24.69 34.16
N ARG A 176 9.59 -24.64 34.88
CA ARG A 176 8.27 -25.01 34.36
C ARG A 176 7.82 -24.15 33.18
N MET A 177 8.13 -22.85 33.20
CA MET A 177 7.83 -21.96 32.08
C MET A 177 8.72 -22.19 30.86
N ARG A 178 9.94 -22.74 31.04
CA ARG A 178 10.88 -23.03 29.95
C ARG A 178 10.50 -24.30 29.17
N ASP A 179 10.07 -25.35 29.87
CA ASP A 179 9.64 -26.61 29.26
C ASP A 179 8.24 -27.02 29.76
N PRO A 180 7.16 -26.53 29.10
CA PRO A 180 5.80 -26.94 29.43
C PRO A 180 5.50 -28.39 29.03
N SER A 181 6.30 -28.99 28.12
CA SER A 181 6.11 -30.38 27.66
C SER A 181 6.68 -31.41 28.65
N GLY A 182 7.69 -31.01 29.43
CA GLY A 182 8.20 -31.79 30.56
C GLY A 182 7.19 -31.95 31.70
N GLU A 183 6.14 -31.12 31.77
CA GLU A 183 5.15 -31.13 32.84
C GLU A 183 4.32 -32.44 32.89
N GLU A 184 4.02 -33.05 31.75
CA GLU A 184 3.34 -34.35 31.69
C GLU A 184 4.25 -35.49 32.20
N ARG A 185 5.55 -35.42 31.88
CA ARG A 185 6.56 -36.40 32.30
C ARG A 185 6.94 -36.26 33.77
N CYS A 186 7.13 -35.04 34.26
CA CYS A 186 7.47 -34.75 35.64
C CYS A 186 6.27 -34.88 36.58
N ARG A 187 5.02 -34.67 36.14
CA ARG A 187 3.83 -35.03 36.94
C ARG A 187 3.76 -36.54 37.18
N ALA A 188 4.06 -37.35 36.17
CA ALA A 188 4.13 -38.81 36.33
C ALA A 188 5.22 -39.23 37.33
N ALA A 189 6.36 -38.54 37.35
CA ALA A 189 7.46 -38.81 38.29
C ALA A 189 7.23 -38.21 39.71
N ALA A 190 6.61 -37.03 39.82
CA ALA A 190 6.38 -36.32 41.09
C ALA A 190 5.20 -36.90 41.87
N VAL A 191 4.19 -37.47 41.19
CA VAL A 191 3.12 -38.28 41.82
C VAL A 191 3.70 -39.48 42.59
N VAL A 192 4.89 -39.96 42.22
CA VAL A 192 5.54 -41.11 42.85
C VAL A 192 6.42 -40.72 44.06
N LEU A 193 6.94 -39.49 44.14
CA LEU A 193 8.03 -39.17 45.08
C LEU A 193 7.70 -38.21 46.23
N LEU A 194 6.60 -37.45 46.21
CA LEU A 194 6.27 -36.55 47.32
C LEU A 194 4.78 -36.62 47.68
N ARG A 195 4.46 -37.49 48.65
CA ARG A 195 3.23 -37.38 49.44
C ARG A 195 3.60 -37.32 50.92
N PRO A 196 3.34 -36.17 51.57
CA PRO A 196 2.38 -36.22 52.66
C PRO A 196 1.32 -35.09 52.64
N MET A 197 0.16 -35.49 53.17
CA MET A 197 -1.04 -34.83 53.70
C MET A 197 -1.44 -33.37 53.35
N SER A 198 -2.58 -33.30 52.66
CA SER A 198 -3.83 -32.57 52.98
C SER A 198 -3.81 -31.05 53.22
N THR A 199 -4.49 -30.31 52.34
CA THR A 199 -5.77 -29.62 52.66
C THR A 199 -6.40 -29.02 51.38
N GLN A 200 -7.65 -29.43 51.12
CA GLN A 200 -8.74 -28.92 50.26
C GLN A 200 -8.45 -28.06 48.99
N PRO A 201 -9.05 -28.39 47.83
CA PRO A 201 -9.03 -27.52 46.65
C PRO A 201 -10.23 -26.55 46.67
N LEU A 202 -9.97 -25.27 46.95
CA LEU A 202 -10.88 -24.19 46.53
C LEU A 202 -10.38 -23.67 45.18
N LEU A 203 -11.28 -23.67 44.19
CA LEU A 203 -11.07 -23.40 42.76
C LEU A 203 -10.67 -24.62 41.92
N GLN A 204 -11.62 -25.55 41.80
CA GLN A 204 -11.76 -26.33 40.58
C GLN A 204 -11.95 -25.37 39.40
N ARG A 205 -10.84 -25.00 38.72
CA ARG A 205 -10.94 -24.48 37.35
C ARG A 205 -11.59 -25.58 36.55
N THR A 206 -12.81 -25.34 36.10
CA THR A 206 -13.52 -26.18 35.14
C THR A 206 -12.66 -26.27 33.88
N ALA A 207 -11.88 -27.35 33.80
CA ALA A 207 -11.22 -27.76 32.58
C ALA A 207 -12.31 -28.05 31.56
N GLY A 208 -12.34 -27.32 30.45
CA GLY A 208 -13.10 -27.75 29.27
C GLY A 208 -13.93 -26.71 28.53
N LYS A 209 -13.90 -25.42 28.88
CA LYS A 209 -14.51 -24.39 28.00
C LYS A 209 -13.42 -23.52 27.38
N ARG A 210 -12.97 -23.92 26.18
CA ARG A 210 -12.20 -23.05 25.29
C ARG A 210 -13.09 -21.87 24.92
N ILE A 211 -12.85 -20.72 25.53
CA ILE A 211 -13.47 -19.46 25.15
C ILE A 211 -12.85 -19.08 23.80
N ALA A 212 -13.56 -19.36 22.71
CA ALA A 212 -13.20 -18.89 21.38
C ALA A 212 -13.50 -17.39 21.31
N LEU A 213 -12.52 -16.58 21.70
CA LEU A 213 -12.52 -15.16 21.37
C LEU A 213 -12.61 -15.04 19.84
N PRO A 214 -13.54 -14.25 19.29
CA PRO A 214 -13.59 -13.99 17.86
C PRO A 214 -12.33 -13.20 17.48
N VAL A 215 -11.29 -13.92 17.05
CA VAL A 215 -10.12 -13.29 16.46
C VAL A 215 -10.58 -12.69 15.14
N ARG A 216 -10.60 -11.35 15.11
CA ARG A 216 -10.86 -10.56 13.91
C ARG A 216 -9.84 -11.00 12.86
N VAL A 217 -10.28 -11.70 11.82
CA VAL A 217 -9.44 -12.00 10.66
C VAL A 217 -8.98 -10.67 10.09
N GLU A 218 -7.67 -10.44 10.16
CA GLU A 218 -7.12 -9.19 9.66
C GLU A 218 -7.37 -9.11 8.14
N PRO A 219 -7.87 -7.98 7.62
CA PRO A 219 -8.08 -7.83 6.18
C PRO A 219 -6.77 -8.00 5.38
N LYS A 220 -5.61 -7.86 6.04
CA LYS A 220 -4.27 -7.97 5.45
C LYS A 220 -3.99 -9.33 4.81
N VAL A 221 -4.53 -10.44 5.35
CA VAL A 221 -4.32 -11.77 4.76
C VAL A 221 -5.07 -11.97 3.44
N PHE A 222 -6.24 -11.35 3.28
CA PHE A 222 -6.98 -11.39 2.02
C PHE A 222 -6.27 -10.56 0.93
N PHE A 223 -5.81 -9.35 1.27
CA PHE A 223 -5.04 -8.52 0.35
C PHE A 223 -3.71 -9.16 -0.07
N ALA A 224 -3.05 -9.92 0.83
CA ALA A 224 -1.84 -10.65 0.49
C ALA A 224 -2.12 -11.79 -0.52
N ASN A 225 -3.24 -12.50 -0.37
CA ASN A 225 -3.66 -13.55 -1.30
C ASN A 225 -4.09 -12.99 -2.66
N GLU A 226 -4.74 -11.83 -2.69
CA GLU A 226 -5.10 -11.16 -3.95
C GLU A 226 -3.86 -10.68 -4.72
N ARG A 227 -2.85 -10.13 -4.03
CA ARG A 227 -1.58 -9.72 -4.65
C ARG A 227 -0.89 -10.87 -5.36
N THR A 228 -0.81 -12.04 -4.72
CA THR A 228 -0.18 -13.21 -5.34
C THR A 228 -1.01 -13.66 -6.54
N PHE A 229 -2.33 -13.78 -6.42
CA PHE A 229 -3.23 -14.10 -7.54
C PHE A 229 -3.04 -13.16 -8.74
N LEU A 230 -2.97 -11.85 -8.52
CA LEU A 230 -2.74 -10.86 -9.58
C LEU A 230 -1.37 -11.03 -10.24
N SER A 231 -0.34 -11.40 -9.48
CA SER A 231 0.98 -11.72 -10.02
C SER A 231 0.95 -12.95 -10.94
N TRP A 232 0.24 -14.00 -10.52
CA TRP A 232 0.04 -15.21 -11.33
C TRP A 232 -0.75 -14.94 -12.61
N LEU A 233 -1.81 -14.14 -12.49
CA LEU A 233 -2.64 -13.75 -13.62
C LEU A 233 -1.85 -12.91 -14.64
N SER A 234 -1.09 -11.92 -14.16
CA SER A 234 -0.20 -11.12 -15.00
C SER A 234 0.76 -11.99 -15.84
N PHE A 235 1.36 -13.01 -15.21
CA PHE A 235 2.25 -13.95 -15.91
C PHE A 235 1.54 -14.77 -17.00
N THR A 236 0.32 -15.24 -16.74
CA THR A 236 -0.44 -15.97 -17.77
C THR A 236 -0.87 -15.08 -18.93
N VAL A 237 -1.15 -13.80 -18.65
CA VAL A 237 -1.51 -12.80 -19.67
C VAL A 237 -0.32 -12.50 -20.57
N THR A 238 0.89 -12.33 -20.02
CA THR A 238 2.09 -12.12 -20.83
C THR A 238 2.42 -13.33 -21.68
N LEU A 239 2.27 -14.55 -21.14
CA LEU A 239 2.49 -15.79 -21.89
C LEU A 239 1.45 -15.98 -23.01
N SER A 240 0.20 -15.60 -22.75
CA SER A 240 -0.88 -15.61 -23.76
C SER A 240 -0.66 -14.57 -24.86
N ALA A 241 -0.16 -13.37 -24.50
CA ALA A 241 0.18 -12.33 -25.48
C ALA A 241 1.34 -12.77 -26.40
N LEU A 242 2.35 -13.45 -25.84
CA LEU A 242 3.45 -14.02 -26.62
C LEU A 242 2.95 -15.12 -27.56
N ALA A 243 2.06 -16.00 -27.10
CA ALA A 243 1.40 -16.99 -27.94
C ALA A 243 0.58 -16.34 -29.07
N ALA A 244 -0.19 -15.30 -28.77
CA ALA A 244 -0.96 -14.55 -29.77
C ALA A 244 -0.06 -13.83 -30.80
N GLY A 245 1.11 -13.34 -30.38
CA GLY A 245 2.13 -12.80 -31.29
C GLY A 245 2.67 -13.85 -32.26
N LEU A 246 2.97 -15.05 -31.75
CA LEU A 246 3.38 -16.20 -32.56
C LEU A 246 2.29 -16.68 -33.53
N LEU A 247 1.00 -16.50 -33.20
CA LEU A 247 -0.10 -16.81 -34.14
C LEU A 247 -0.19 -15.81 -35.30
N ASN A 248 0.11 -14.53 -35.05
CA ASN A 248 0.03 -13.48 -36.08
C ASN A 248 1.19 -13.53 -37.07
N PHE A 249 2.39 -13.92 -36.63
CA PHE A 249 3.60 -13.88 -37.46
C PHE A 249 4.28 -15.24 -37.66
N GLY A 250 3.75 -16.33 -37.10
CA GLY A 250 4.42 -17.62 -37.09
C GLY A 250 4.05 -18.54 -38.26
N ASP A 251 5.07 -19.27 -38.73
CA ASP A 251 4.93 -20.37 -39.70
C ASP A 251 4.07 -21.54 -39.15
N ARG A 252 3.95 -22.64 -39.90
CA ARG A 252 3.21 -23.85 -39.43
C ARG A 252 3.69 -24.31 -38.05
N VAL A 253 5.00 -24.30 -37.81
CA VAL A 253 5.61 -24.58 -36.49
C VAL A 253 5.23 -23.53 -35.45
N GLY A 254 5.22 -22.24 -35.83
CA GLY A 254 4.84 -21.14 -34.95
C GLY A 254 3.41 -21.25 -34.45
N ARG A 255 2.47 -21.71 -35.30
CA ARG A 255 1.08 -21.98 -34.91
C ARG A 255 0.95 -23.13 -33.93
N VAL A 256 1.67 -24.24 -34.14
CA VAL A 256 1.71 -25.36 -33.20
C VAL A 256 2.31 -24.93 -31.86
N SER A 257 3.38 -24.14 -31.90
CA SER A 257 4.05 -23.59 -30.72
C SER A 257 3.12 -22.67 -29.92
N ALA A 258 2.39 -21.80 -30.59
CA ALA A 258 1.43 -20.91 -29.96
C ALA A 258 0.28 -21.68 -29.31
N ALA A 259 -0.27 -22.71 -29.98
CA ALA A 259 -1.30 -23.57 -29.38
C ALA A 259 -0.80 -24.24 -28.09
N LEU A 260 0.47 -24.67 -28.07
CA LEU A 260 1.11 -25.28 -26.90
C LEU A 260 1.30 -24.26 -25.76
N PHE A 261 1.76 -23.05 -26.06
CA PHE A 261 1.88 -21.97 -25.08
C PHE A 261 0.52 -21.51 -24.54
N SER A 262 -0.53 -21.44 -25.37
CA SER A 262 -1.89 -21.15 -24.90
C SER A 262 -2.42 -22.21 -23.95
N LEU A 263 -2.16 -23.49 -24.21
CA LEU A 263 -2.55 -24.59 -23.32
C LEU A 263 -1.83 -24.50 -21.96
N VAL A 264 -0.53 -24.19 -21.98
CA VAL A 264 0.27 -23.97 -20.77
C VAL A 264 -0.21 -22.76 -19.98
N ALA A 265 -0.54 -21.65 -20.63
CA ALA A 265 -1.11 -20.46 -19.99
C ALA A 265 -2.44 -20.79 -19.27
N ILE A 266 -3.32 -21.55 -19.93
CA ILE A 266 -4.59 -22.00 -19.35
C ILE A 266 -4.34 -22.92 -18.14
N ALA A 267 -3.39 -23.85 -18.23
CA ALA A 267 -3.05 -24.74 -17.12
C ALA A 267 -2.54 -23.97 -15.88
N ILE A 268 -1.66 -22.98 -16.09
CA ILE A 268 -1.14 -22.11 -15.03
C ILE A 268 -2.28 -21.25 -14.44
N MET A 269 -3.20 -20.75 -15.26
CA MET A 269 -4.37 -19.99 -14.81
C MET A 269 -5.28 -20.82 -13.89
N ILE A 270 -5.58 -22.06 -14.29
CA ILE A 270 -6.40 -22.97 -13.48
C ILE A 270 -5.72 -23.26 -12.14
N TYR A 271 -4.41 -23.51 -12.15
CA TYR A 271 -3.65 -23.74 -10.92
C TYR A 271 -3.69 -22.53 -9.96
N ALA A 272 -3.52 -21.31 -10.50
CA ALA A 272 -3.59 -20.08 -9.72
C ALA A 272 -4.97 -19.90 -9.06
N LEU A 273 -6.05 -20.21 -9.78
CA LEU A 273 -7.43 -20.12 -9.29
C LEU A 273 -7.74 -21.16 -8.21
N VAL A 274 -7.32 -22.41 -8.41
CA VAL A 274 -7.46 -23.48 -7.39
C VAL A 274 -6.69 -23.11 -6.12
N THR A 275 -5.46 -22.61 -6.26
CA THR A 275 -4.63 -22.18 -5.13
C THR A 275 -5.25 -21.00 -4.38
N TYR A 276 -5.80 -20.02 -5.11
CA TYR A 276 -6.53 -18.88 -4.52
C TYR A 276 -7.73 -19.35 -3.70
N HIS A 277 -8.56 -20.25 -4.25
CA HIS A 277 -9.73 -20.78 -3.54
C HIS A 277 -9.36 -21.66 -2.35
N TRP A 278 -8.35 -22.53 -2.49
CA TRP A 278 -7.86 -23.36 -1.38
C TRP A 278 -7.35 -22.50 -0.23
N ARG A 279 -6.58 -21.44 -0.52
CA ARG A 279 -6.11 -20.47 0.48
C ARG A 279 -7.25 -19.65 1.09
N ALA A 280 -8.19 -19.16 0.29
CA ALA A 280 -9.34 -18.42 0.78
C ALA A 280 -10.22 -19.30 1.70
N GLN A 281 -10.36 -20.58 1.37
CA GLN A 281 -11.10 -21.56 2.18
C GLN A 281 -10.33 -21.95 3.44
N ALA A 282 -9.01 -22.08 3.39
CA ALA A 282 -8.16 -22.34 4.55
C ALA A 282 -8.18 -21.18 5.57
N ILE A 283 -8.14 -19.92 5.09
CA ILE A 283 -8.29 -18.72 5.94
C ILE A 283 -9.68 -18.69 6.60
N ARG A 284 -10.75 -19.04 5.87
CA ARG A 284 -12.11 -19.15 6.41
C ARG A 284 -12.25 -20.26 7.46
N ASN A 285 -11.52 -21.36 7.29
CA ASN A 285 -11.62 -22.54 8.15
C ASN A 285 -10.69 -22.50 9.39
N ARG A 286 -9.99 -21.38 9.64
CA ARG A 286 -9.21 -21.10 10.86
C ARG A 286 -8.11 -22.12 11.18
N GLY A 287 -7.62 -22.86 10.17
CA GLY A 287 -6.56 -23.86 10.36
C GLY A 287 -5.20 -23.20 10.54
N SER A 288 -4.57 -23.38 11.71
CA SER A 288 -3.15 -23.10 11.93
C SER A 288 -2.30 -24.20 11.27
N GLY A 289 -2.28 -24.21 9.93
CA GLY A 289 -1.43 -25.10 9.13
C GLY A 289 -0.23 -24.34 8.55
N PRO A 290 0.85 -25.02 8.15
CA PRO A 290 1.97 -24.39 7.44
C PRO A 290 1.47 -23.85 6.09
N TYR A 291 1.40 -22.53 5.93
CA TYR A 291 0.92 -21.86 4.70
C TYR A 291 2.03 -21.65 3.64
N ASP A 292 3.03 -22.52 3.63
CA ASP A 292 4.18 -22.43 2.74
C ASP A 292 3.84 -22.94 1.33
N ASP A 293 3.78 -22.04 0.35
CA ASP A 293 3.71 -22.39 -1.08
C ASP A 293 5.06 -22.92 -1.56
N ARG A 294 5.46 -24.11 -1.07
CA ARG A 294 6.69 -24.77 -1.51
C ARG A 294 6.60 -25.30 -2.95
N LEU A 295 5.39 -25.46 -3.46
CA LEU A 295 5.14 -26.13 -4.74
C LEU A 295 4.79 -25.17 -5.89
N GLY A 296 4.48 -23.90 -5.60
CA GLY A 296 4.05 -22.95 -6.62
C GLY A 296 5.10 -22.71 -7.71
N PRO A 297 6.28 -22.17 -7.38
CA PRO A 297 7.31 -21.86 -8.36
C PRO A 297 7.84 -23.10 -9.09
N THR A 298 7.95 -24.23 -8.39
CA THR A 298 8.51 -25.47 -8.94
C THR A 298 7.60 -26.09 -10.00
N ILE A 299 6.28 -26.12 -9.79
CA ILE A 299 5.32 -26.60 -10.79
C ILE A 299 5.38 -25.71 -12.04
N LEU A 300 5.49 -24.39 -11.86
CA LEU A 300 5.61 -23.43 -12.97
C LEU A 300 6.85 -23.69 -13.83
N SER A 301 8.01 -23.85 -13.18
CA SER A 301 9.27 -24.10 -13.87
C SER A 301 9.23 -25.41 -14.66
N VAL A 302 8.67 -26.47 -14.09
CA VAL A 302 8.57 -27.78 -14.75
C VAL A 302 7.61 -27.73 -15.94
N LEU A 303 6.45 -27.09 -15.81
CA LEU A 303 5.48 -26.95 -16.91
C LEU A 303 6.06 -26.14 -18.08
N LEU A 304 6.74 -25.03 -17.77
CA LEU A 304 7.37 -24.18 -18.79
C LEU A 304 8.54 -24.89 -19.47
N LEU A 305 9.39 -25.59 -18.70
CA LEU A 305 10.50 -26.37 -19.23
C LEU A 305 10.03 -27.51 -20.13
N THR A 306 8.94 -28.19 -19.76
CA THR A 306 8.31 -29.21 -20.60
C THR A 306 7.82 -28.62 -21.91
N ALA A 307 7.16 -27.45 -21.87
CA ALA A 307 6.67 -26.77 -23.07
C ALA A 307 7.81 -26.35 -24.02
N ILE A 308 8.92 -25.85 -23.47
CA ILE A 308 10.12 -25.48 -24.24
C ILE A 308 10.78 -26.72 -24.84
N ILE A 309 10.89 -27.82 -24.10
CA ILE A 309 11.45 -29.07 -24.62
C ILE A 309 10.60 -29.62 -25.77
N VAL A 310 9.28 -29.68 -25.60
CA VAL A 310 8.36 -30.13 -26.65
C VAL A 310 8.47 -29.23 -27.88
N ASN A 311 8.58 -27.91 -27.69
CA ASN A 311 8.83 -26.96 -28.78
C ASN A 311 10.15 -27.24 -29.51
N PHE A 312 11.23 -27.50 -28.77
CA PHE A 312 12.55 -27.77 -29.32
C PHE A 312 12.57 -29.09 -30.11
N VAL A 313 11.93 -30.15 -29.59
CA VAL A 313 11.82 -31.44 -30.27
C VAL A 313 11.01 -31.32 -31.56
N LEU A 314 9.85 -30.65 -31.52
CA LEU A 314 9.03 -30.40 -32.72
C LEU A 314 9.79 -29.63 -33.80
N ARG A 315 10.61 -28.64 -33.40
CA ARG A 315 11.40 -27.83 -34.31
C ARG A 315 12.65 -28.54 -34.84
N PHE A 316 13.18 -29.52 -34.12
CA PHE A 316 14.32 -30.33 -34.54
C PHE A 316 13.90 -31.56 -35.37
N SER A 317 12.63 -31.97 -35.28
CA SER A 317 12.05 -33.08 -36.05
C SER A 317 11.48 -32.67 -37.41
N GLU A 318 11.29 -31.37 -37.65
CA GLU A 318 11.08 -30.79 -38.99
C GLU A 318 12.44 -30.42 -39.62
#